data_AF-A0A1B0B0J5-F1
#
_entry.id   AF-A0A1B0B0J5-F1
#
_cell.length_a   1.000
_cell.length_b   1.000
_cell.length_c   1.000
_cell.angle_alpha   90.00
_cell.angle_beta   90.00
_cell.angle_gamma   90.00
#
_symmetry.space_group_name_H-M   'P 1'
#
loop_
_entity.id
_entity.type
_entity.pdbx_description
1 polymer ?
#
loop_
_entity_poly.entity_id
_entity_poly.type
_entity_poly.pdbx_seq_one_letter_code
_entity_poly.pdbx_strand_id
1 'polypeptide(L)'
;MNLRWTALLVSKYMCHRTRIEVVLSGGEDGLAVETVPCKMKAEAVTEMFLKDYLDEKFCVSFQCKDELRLAYGENFANAAKTFWELIMLMLMLMLQIAYMESV
;
A
#
# COMPACT_ATOMS: atom_id res chain seq x y z
N MET A 1 -19.31 -2.60 -14.94
CA MET A 1 -17.83 -2.56 -15.03
C MET A 1 -17.32 -3.51 -13.96
N ASN A 2 -16.80 -4.67 -14.32
CA ASN A 2 -16.35 -5.68 -13.36
C ASN A 2 -14.87 -5.40 -13.04
N LEU A 3 -14.60 -4.76 -11.90
CA LEU A 3 -13.23 -4.57 -11.42
C LEU A 3 -12.73 -5.89 -10.80
N ARG A 4 -11.62 -6.42 -11.29
CA ARG A 4 -10.95 -7.61 -10.76
C ARG A 4 -9.83 -7.18 -9.81
N TRP A 5 -10.03 -7.46 -8.53
CA TRP A 5 -9.06 -7.22 -7.47
C TRP A 5 -8.57 -8.55 -6.95
N THR A 6 -7.26 -8.71 -6.81
CA THR A 6 -6.66 -9.90 -6.19
C THR A 6 -6.03 -9.55 -4.85
N ALA A 7 -6.25 -10.42 -3.86
CA ALA A 7 -5.77 -10.25 -2.49
C ALA A 7 -4.42 -10.93 -2.25
N LEU A 8 -3.52 -10.23 -1.57
CA LEU A 8 -2.25 -10.74 -1.08
C LEU A 8 -2.19 -10.58 0.44
N LEU A 9 -2.31 -11.70 1.16
CA LEU A 9 -2.13 -11.77 2.61
C LEU A 9 -0.68 -11.47 3.00
N VAL A 10 -0.50 -10.47 3.85
CA VAL A 10 0.83 -10.08 4.37
C VAL A 10 1.24 -10.99 5.53
N SER A 11 2.27 -11.81 5.30
CA SER A 11 2.87 -12.64 6.35
C SER A 11 3.88 -11.86 7.21
N LYS A 12 4.43 -12.50 8.26
CA LYS A 12 5.42 -11.91 9.17
C LYS A 12 6.65 -11.34 8.45
N TYR A 13 7.03 -11.90 7.31
CA TYR A 13 8.21 -11.53 6.51
C TYR A 13 7.79 -10.85 5.21
N MET A 14 8.25 -9.63 5.04
CA MET A 14 7.80 -8.71 4.03
C MET A 14 8.77 -8.72 2.84
N CYS A 15 8.70 -9.76 2.01
CA CYS A 15 9.25 -9.71 0.65
C CYS A 15 8.80 -10.92 -0.17
N HIS A 16 7.80 -10.73 -1.02
CA HIS A 16 7.60 -11.62 -2.17
C HIS A 16 7.27 -10.77 -3.38
N ARG A 17 8.25 -9.98 -3.85
CA ARG A 17 8.18 -9.23 -5.11
C ARG A 17 7.62 -10.11 -6.24
N THR A 18 8.08 -11.36 -6.30
CA THR A 18 7.57 -12.40 -7.23
C THR A 18 6.06 -12.62 -7.14
N ARG A 19 5.45 -12.61 -5.96
CA ARG A 19 4.00 -12.80 -5.83
C ARG A 19 3.24 -11.57 -6.33
N ILE A 20 3.80 -10.38 -6.13
CA ILE A 20 3.23 -9.13 -6.63
C ILE A 20 3.28 -9.14 -8.16
N GLU A 21 4.44 -9.41 -8.74
CA GLU A 21 4.64 -9.50 -10.20
C GLU A 21 3.70 -10.53 -10.85
N VAL A 22 3.54 -11.72 -10.25
CA VAL A 22 2.61 -12.74 -10.75
C VAL A 22 1.18 -12.22 -10.76
N VAL A 23 0.74 -11.55 -9.69
CA VAL A 23 -0.64 -11.02 -9.61
C VAL A 23 -0.84 -9.88 -10.62
N LEU A 24 0.09 -8.94 -10.71
CA LEU A 24 0.02 -7.82 -11.65
C LEU A 24 0.03 -8.31 -13.12
N SER A 25 0.79 -9.37 -13.43
CA SER A 25 0.80 -9.97 -14.77
C SER A 25 -0.52 -10.66 -15.17
N GLY A 26 -1.43 -10.88 -14.21
CA GLY A 26 -2.72 -11.56 -14.42
C GLY A 26 -3.79 -10.71 -15.10
N GLY A 27 -3.53 -9.42 -15.37
CA GLY A 27 -4.52 -8.50 -15.94
C GLY A 27 -5.58 -8.03 -14.93
N GLU A 28 -5.22 -8.00 -13.66
CA GLU A 28 -6.05 -7.48 -12.57
C GLU A 28 -6.07 -5.95 -12.59
N ASP A 29 -7.16 -5.34 -12.11
CA ASP A 29 -7.30 -3.87 -12.06
C ASP A 29 -6.50 -3.23 -10.92
N GLY A 30 -5.99 -4.04 -10.00
CA GLY A 30 -5.16 -3.60 -8.89
C GLY A 30 -4.93 -4.68 -7.84
N LEU A 31 -4.03 -4.40 -6.89
CA LEU A 31 -3.58 -5.32 -5.87
C LEU A 31 -4.06 -4.92 -4.47
N ALA A 32 -4.78 -5.82 -3.79
CA ALA A 32 -5.15 -5.64 -2.41
C ALA A 32 -4.09 -6.26 -1.48
N VAL A 33 -3.49 -5.44 -0.62
CA VAL A 33 -2.53 -5.85 0.41
C VAL A 33 -3.29 -5.99 1.72
N GLU A 34 -3.55 -7.23 2.12
CA GLU A 34 -4.49 -7.52 3.19
C GLU A 34 -3.82 -7.98 4.48
N THR A 35 -4.54 -7.76 5.60
CA THR A 35 -4.14 -8.22 6.94
C THR A 35 -2.82 -7.58 7.40
N VAL A 36 -2.66 -6.27 7.18
CA VAL A 36 -1.48 -5.53 7.64
C VAL A 36 -1.59 -5.23 9.14
N PRO A 37 -0.72 -5.77 10.00
CA PRO A 37 -0.94 -5.77 11.45
C PRO A 37 -0.54 -4.47 12.17
N CYS A 38 0.24 -3.62 11.52
CA CYS A 38 0.80 -2.42 12.12
C CYS A 38 1.09 -1.34 11.07
N LYS A 39 1.18 -0.09 11.53
CA LYS A 39 1.43 1.08 10.67
C LYS A 39 2.74 0.93 9.87
N MET A 40 3.82 0.53 10.54
CA MET A 40 5.15 0.41 9.94
C MET A 40 5.17 -0.51 8.72
N LYS A 41 4.42 -1.63 8.77
CA LYS A 41 4.31 -2.54 7.62
C LYS A 41 3.51 -1.94 6.48
N ALA A 42 2.45 -1.18 6.78
CA ALA A 42 1.67 -0.50 5.75
C ALA A 42 2.52 0.53 5.00
N GLU A 43 3.28 1.35 5.73
CA GLU A 43 4.19 2.36 5.16
C GLU A 43 5.24 1.72 4.26
N ALA A 44 5.90 0.66 4.73
CA ALA A 44 6.93 0.00 3.95
C ALA A 44 6.37 -0.68 2.67
N VAL A 45 5.11 -1.13 2.67
CA VAL A 45 4.51 -1.72 1.46
C VAL A 45 4.22 -0.58 0.48
N THR A 46 3.58 0.49 0.95
CA THR A 46 3.29 1.68 0.16
C THR A 46 4.54 2.27 -0.48
N GLU A 47 5.63 2.42 0.27
CA GLU A 47 6.88 2.91 -0.30
C GLU A 47 7.38 2.05 -1.45
N MET A 48 7.27 0.73 -1.33
CA MET A 48 7.65 -0.20 -2.40
C MET A 48 6.71 -0.03 -3.61
N PHE A 49 5.39 0.10 -3.43
CA PHE A 49 4.47 0.36 -4.54
C PHE A 49 4.76 1.69 -5.25
N LEU A 50 4.99 2.76 -4.49
CA LEU A 50 5.28 4.08 -5.05
C LEU A 50 6.62 4.14 -5.80
N LYS A 51 7.59 3.30 -5.43
CA LYS A 51 8.91 3.24 -6.08
C LYS A 51 8.95 2.28 -7.27
N ASP A 52 8.39 1.09 -7.11
CA ASP A 52 8.57 -0.02 -8.06
C ASP A 52 7.35 -0.23 -8.97
N TYR A 53 6.17 0.27 -8.60
CA TYR A 53 4.87 -0.04 -9.23
C TYR A 53 3.95 1.18 -9.33
N LEU A 54 4.50 2.35 -9.70
CA LEU A 54 3.79 3.62 -9.66
C LEU A 54 2.49 3.64 -10.49
N ASP A 55 2.45 2.92 -11.60
CA ASP A 55 1.30 2.86 -12.51
C ASP A 55 0.22 1.86 -12.05
N GLU A 56 0.53 1.05 -11.03
CA GLU A 56 -0.35 -0.01 -10.55
C GLU A 56 -1.24 0.48 -9.41
N LYS A 57 -2.53 0.14 -9.45
CA LYS A 57 -3.44 0.44 -8.35
C LYS A 57 -3.20 -0.54 -7.22
N PHE A 58 -3.18 -0.05 -5.98
CA PHE A 58 -3.14 -0.89 -4.80
C PHE A 58 -4.02 -0.36 -3.68
N CYS A 59 -4.41 -1.23 -2.76
CA CYS A 59 -5.05 -0.83 -1.51
C CYS A 59 -4.43 -1.58 -0.33
N VAL A 60 -4.52 -0.99 0.87
CA VAL A 60 -4.04 -1.62 2.10
C VAL A 60 -5.22 -1.82 3.05
N SER A 61 -5.38 -3.04 3.54
CA SER A 61 -6.35 -3.40 4.58
C SER A 61 -5.63 -3.75 5.88
N PHE A 62 -5.98 -3.04 6.94
CA PHE A 62 -5.38 -3.21 8.26
C PHE A 62 -6.03 -4.36 9.03
N GLN A 63 -5.22 -5.14 9.73
CA GLN A 63 -5.70 -6.08 10.74
C GLN A 63 -5.91 -5.34 12.06
N CYS A 64 -7.16 -5.30 12.52
CA CYS A 64 -7.55 -4.74 13.80
C CYS A 64 -7.76 -5.84 14.83
N LYS A 65 -7.34 -5.61 16.08
CA LYS A 65 -7.66 -6.49 17.21
C LYS A 65 -8.99 -6.12 17.88
N ASP A 66 -9.35 -4.84 17.77
CA ASP A 66 -10.58 -4.25 18.29
C ASP A 66 -10.98 -3.07 17.39
N GLU A 67 -12.13 -2.45 17.63
CA GLU A 67 -12.66 -1.37 16.78
C GLU A 67 -11.78 -0.11 16.73
N LEU A 68 -10.88 0.07 17.71
CA LEU A 68 -10.07 1.26 17.86
C LEU A 68 -8.59 1.02 17.56
N ARG A 69 -8.14 -0.24 17.53
CA ARG A 69 -6.72 -0.59 17.52
C ARG A 69 -6.35 -1.64 16.50
N LEU A 70 -5.20 -1.43 15.90
CA LEU A 70 -4.47 -2.42 15.11
C LEU A 70 -4.05 -3.62 15.96
N ALA A 71 -3.68 -4.72 15.29
CA ALA A 71 -3.21 -5.94 15.94
C ALA A 71 -2.07 -5.68 16.95
N TYR A 72 -1.19 -4.71 16.65
CA TYR A 72 -0.05 -4.34 17.51
C TYR A 72 -0.38 -3.24 18.54
N GLY A 73 -1.61 -2.74 18.55
CA GLY A 73 -2.12 -1.83 19.57
C GLY A 73 -2.11 -0.36 19.19
N GLU A 74 -1.58 0.03 18.03
CA GLU A 74 -1.72 1.41 17.53
C GLU A 74 -3.19 1.77 17.31
N ASN A 75 -3.54 3.03 17.49
CA ASN A 75 -4.89 3.51 17.16
C ASN A 75 -5.11 3.45 15.63
N PHE A 76 -6.19 2.80 15.20
CA PHE A 76 -6.51 2.61 13.79
C PHE A 76 -6.69 3.93 13.03
N ALA A 77 -7.50 4.85 13.56
CA ALA A 77 -7.79 6.13 12.89
C ALA A 77 -6.51 6.97 12.69
N ASN A 78 -5.65 7.02 13.71
CA ASN A 78 -4.36 7.70 13.60
C ASN A 78 -3.43 7.01 12.60
N ALA A 79 -3.35 5.68 12.63
CA ALA A 79 -2.51 4.93 11.69
C ALA A 79 -2.98 5.13 10.24
N ALA A 80 -4.28 5.03 9.97
CA ALA A 80 -4.87 5.25 8.65
C ALA A 80 -4.66 6.69 8.16
N LYS A 81 -4.82 7.68 9.05
CA LYS A 81 -4.58 9.09 8.72
C LYS A 81 -3.12 9.34 8.35
N THR A 82 -2.17 8.95 9.19
CA THR A 82 -0.74 9.17 8.90
C THR A 82 -0.29 8.40 7.66
N PHE A 83 -0.83 7.20 7.45
CA PHE A 83 -0.60 6.43 6.23
C PHE A 83 -1.06 7.19 4.98
N TRP A 84 -2.26 7.77 5.01
CA TRP A 84 -2.80 8.57 3.90
C TRP A 84 -1.98 9.83 3.64
N GLU A 85 -1.59 10.55 4.69
CA GLU A 85 -0.74 11.74 4.59
C GLU A 85 0.62 11.41 3.95
N LEU A 86 1.23 10.26 4.28
CA LEU A 86 2.47 9.80 3.68
C LEU A 86 2.33 9.58 2.16
N ILE A 87 1.25 8.92 1.71
CA ILE A 87 0.99 8.71 0.29
C ILE A 87 0.88 10.05 -0.45
N MET A 88 0.10 10.98 0.11
CA MET A 88 -0.12 12.29 -0.50
C MET A 88 1.16 13.10 -0.62
N LEU A 89 1.99 13.10 0.43
CA LEU A 89 3.28 13.80 0.42
C LEU A 89 4.24 13.22 -0.62
N MET A 90 4.32 11.89 -0.73
CA MET A 90 5.19 11.23 -1.70
C MET A 90 4.73 11.50 -3.15
N LEU A 91 3.43 11.38 -3.44
CA LEU A 91 2.90 11.68 -4.78
C LEU A 91 3.12 13.15 -5.15
N MET A 92 2.92 14.07 -4.21
CA MET A 92 3.18 15.49 -4.44
C MET A 92 4.66 15.77 -4.76
N LEU A 93 5.59 15.12 -4.05
CA LEU A 93 7.02 15.25 -4.31
C LEU A 93 7.39 14.69 -5.70
N MET A 94 6.83 13.54 -6.08
CA MET A 94 7.07 12.93 -7.39
C MET A 94 6.57 13.82 -8.54
N LEU A 95 5.40 14.44 -8.40
CA LEU A 95 4.87 15.39 -9.37
C LEU A 95 5.76 16.63 -9.51
N GLN A 96 6.30 17.13 -8.40
CA GLN A 96 7.19 18.30 -8.43
C GLN A 96 8.54 17.98 -9.08
N ILE A 97 9.10 16.80 -8.84
CA ILE A 97 10.32 16.33 -9.52
C ILE A 97 10.07 16.19 -11.02
N ALA A 98 9.00 15.49 -11.42
CA ALA A 98 8.64 15.31 -12.82
C ALA A 98 8.42 16.65 -13.54
N TYR A 99 7.81 17.63 -12.87
CA TYR A 99 7.68 18.99 -13.41
C TYR A 99 9.04 19.66 -13.62
N MET A 100 9.95 19.59 -12.65
CA MET A 100 11.29 20.20 -12.78
C MET A 100 12.14 19.56 -13.88
N GLU A 101 12.01 18.26 -14.14
CA GLU A 101 12.72 17.57 -15.23
C GLU A 101 12.15 17.91 -16.62
N SER A 102 10.93 18.45 -16.69
CA SER A 102 10.26 18.82 -17.95
C SER A 102 10.54 20.26 -18.41
N VAL A 103 11.27 21.05 -17.61
CA VAL A 103 11.66 22.45 -17.88
C VAL A 103 13.15 22.51 -18.21
#